data_AF-J0CYZ9-F1
#
_entry.id   AF-J0CYZ9-F1
#
_cell.length_a   1.000
_cell.length_b   1.000
_cell.length_c   1.000
_cell.angle_alpha   90.00
_cell.angle_beta   90.00
_cell.angle_gamma   90.00
#
_symmetry.space_group_name_H-M   'P 1'
#
loop_
_entity.id
_entity.type
_entity.pdbx_description
1 polymer ?
#
loop_
_entity_poly.entity_id
_entity_poly.type
_entity_poly.pdbx_seq_one_letter_code
_entity_poly.pdbx_strand_id
1 'polypeptide(L)'
;MGEEIEPYDPPAGDKTYSWPDARTRALMMWDIAELSFRLELCLFDDMLSLLHPNDLKLRGGSKIERLRMICNIWDSDSFIPTTASSLTSPEWLQRVDRVTAFYELVSTWPRASEIVSPPPAQFDGGEEEFVAWEKTVWRAYARTYGDYELREAPVPLQYPYNEDVVMS
;
A
#
# COMPACT_ATOMS: atom_id res chain seq x y z
N MET A 1 -4.23 -21.36 -17.60
CA MET A 1 -3.08 -22.16 -18.06
C MET A 1 -1.91 -21.19 -18.12
N GLY A 2 -0.91 -21.36 -17.25
CA GLY A 2 0.30 -20.53 -17.31
C GLY A 2 1.15 -21.02 -18.46
N GLU A 3 1.55 -20.11 -19.35
CA GLU A 3 2.54 -20.44 -20.38
C GLU A 3 3.88 -20.71 -19.67
N GLU A 4 4.47 -21.88 -19.94
CA GLU A 4 5.83 -22.19 -19.50
C GLU A 4 6.78 -21.26 -20.26
N ILE A 5 7.38 -20.32 -19.53
CA ILE A 5 8.39 -19.43 -20.06
C ILE A 5 9.63 -20.27 -20.37
N GLU A 6 10.11 -20.22 -21.61
CA GLU A 6 11.34 -20.92 -21.99
C GLU A 6 12.51 -20.49 -21.07
N PRO A 7 13.38 -21.43 -20.64
CA PRO A 7 14.52 -21.10 -19.81
C PRO A 7 15.42 -20.09 -20.55
N TYR A 8 15.66 -18.93 -19.94
CA TYR A 8 16.59 -17.93 -20.49
C TYR A 8 17.99 -18.53 -20.66
N ASP A 9 18.50 -18.49 -21.88
CA ASP A 9 19.86 -18.85 -22.23
C ASP A 9 20.76 -17.61 -22.05
N PRO A 10 21.68 -17.59 -21.06
CA PRO A 10 22.52 -16.43 -20.83
C PRO A 10 23.44 -16.15 -22.04
N PRO A 11 23.85 -14.89 -22.25
CA PRO A 11 24.77 -14.54 -23.32
C PRO A 11 26.03 -15.40 -23.27
N ALA A 12 26.45 -15.92 -24.43
CA ALA A 12 27.60 -16.81 -24.53
C ALA A 12 28.85 -16.20 -23.87
N GLY A 13 29.29 -16.79 -22.75
CA GLY A 13 30.49 -16.38 -22.02
C GLY A 13 30.29 -16.13 -20.54
N ASP A 14 29.06 -15.93 -20.06
CA ASP A 14 28.80 -15.72 -18.64
C ASP A 14 28.43 -17.02 -17.92
N LYS A 15 29.46 -17.78 -17.50
CA LYS A 15 29.30 -19.00 -16.69
C LYS A 15 28.91 -18.72 -15.24
N THR A 16 28.84 -17.45 -14.84
CA THR A 16 28.46 -17.03 -13.49
C THR A 16 27.03 -16.52 -13.41
N TYR A 17 26.35 -16.38 -14.56
CA TYR A 17 24.95 -16.02 -14.59
C TYR A 17 24.08 -17.15 -14.03
N SER A 18 23.35 -16.84 -12.97
CA SER A 18 22.27 -17.66 -12.45
C SER A 18 21.02 -16.80 -12.32
N TRP A 19 19.86 -17.37 -12.67
CA TRP A 19 18.58 -16.77 -12.29
C TRP A 19 18.56 -16.48 -10.79
N PRO A 20 18.00 -15.34 -10.34
CA PRO A 20 17.86 -15.07 -8.93
C PRO A 20 17.06 -16.18 -8.26
N ASP A 21 17.44 -16.53 -7.03
CA ASP A 21 16.71 -17.52 -6.25
C ASP A 21 15.25 -17.08 -5.98
N ALA A 22 14.42 -18.03 -5.52
CA ALA A 22 13.00 -17.76 -5.28
C ALA A 22 12.77 -16.57 -4.33
N ARG A 23 13.62 -16.42 -3.30
CA ARG A 23 13.55 -15.32 -2.33
C ARG A 23 13.86 -13.98 -2.98
N THR A 24 14.91 -13.92 -3.78
CA THR A 24 15.33 -12.70 -4.49
C THR A 24 14.25 -12.26 -5.47
N ARG A 25 13.62 -13.22 -6.17
CA ARG A 25 12.47 -12.92 -7.03
C ARG A 25 11.26 -12.42 -6.25
N ALA A 26 10.94 -13.03 -5.10
CA ALA A 26 9.85 -12.57 -4.24
C ALA A 26 10.10 -11.14 -3.70
N LEU A 27 11.35 -10.83 -3.29
CA LEU A 27 11.75 -9.50 -2.87
C LEU A 27 11.65 -8.48 -4.02
N MET A 28 12.10 -8.84 -5.22
CA MET A 28 11.95 -7.98 -6.41
C MET A 28 10.49 -7.70 -6.73
N MET A 29 9.62 -8.72 -6.68
CA MET A 29 8.18 -8.54 -6.90
C MET A 29 7.55 -7.65 -5.83
N TRP A 30 7.92 -7.85 -4.57
CA TRP A 30 7.48 -7.01 -3.46
C TRP A 30 7.90 -5.55 -3.65
N ASP A 31 9.18 -5.29 -3.95
CA ASP A 31 9.71 -3.94 -4.17
C ASP A 31 8.98 -3.22 -5.30
N ILE A 32 8.73 -3.91 -6.43
CA ILE A 32 8.01 -3.37 -7.58
C ILE A 32 6.57 -3.02 -7.18
N ALA A 33 5.87 -3.93 -6.50
CA ALA A 33 4.48 -3.71 -6.08
C ALA A 33 4.38 -2.56 -5.06
N GLU A 34 5.29 -2.51 -4.10
CA GLU A 34 5.36 -1.48 -3.06
C GLU A 34 5.62 -0.09 -3.66
N LEU A 35 6.61 0.02 -4.56
CA LEU A 35 6.90 1.27 -5.27
C LEU A 35 5.73 1.71 -6.15
N SER A 36 5.10 0.77 -6.85
CA SER A 36 3.95 1.04 -7.71
C SER A 36 2.78 1.57 -6.88
N PHE A 37 2.47 0.93 -5.76
CA PHE A 37 1.39 1.35 -4.87
C PHE A 37 1.63 2.76 -4.31
N ARG A 38 2.84 3.07 -3.84
CA ARG A 38 3.22 4.40 -3.34
C ARG A 38 3.07 5.49 -4.42
N LEU A 39 3.60 5.23 -5.61
CA LEU A 39 3.54 6.17 -6.73
C LEU A 39 2.09 6.43 -7.15
N GLU A 40 1.32 5.36 -7.35
CA GLU A 40 -0.08 5.42 -7.75
C GLU A 40 -0.93 6.15 -6.72
N LEU A 41 -0.72 5.89 -5.42
CA LEU A 41 -1.43 6.60 -4.36
C LEU A 41 -1.16 8.11 -4.43
N CYS A 42 0.09 8.51 -4.66
CA CYS A 42 0.48 9.91 -4.79
C CYS A 42 -0.11 10.58 -6.03
N LEU A 43 -0.07 9.91 -7.19
CA LEU A 43 -0.63 10.44 -8.43
C LEU A 43 -2.14 10.55 -8.35
N PHE A 44 -2.80 9.55 -7.78
CA PHE A 44 -4.24 9.51 -7.60
C PHE A 44 -4.72 10.64 -6.68
N ASP A 45 -4.01 10.86 -5.57
CA ASP A 45 -4.30 11.93 -4.63
C ASP A 45 -4.15 13.35 -5.24
N ASP A 46 -3.11 13.56 -6.05
CA ASP A 46 -2.89 14.80 -6.79
C ASP A 46 -3.99 15.00 -7.85
N MET A 47 -4.37 13.93 -8.56
CA MET A 47 -5.47 13.96 -9.53
C MET A 47 -6.80 14.34 -8.87
N LEU A 48 -7.16 13.72 -7.75
CA LEU A 48 -8.38 14.05 -7.01
C LEU A 48 -8.39 15.53 -6.61
N SER A 49 -7.25 16.05 -6.15
CA SER A 49 -7.09 17.46 -5.79
C SER A 49 -7.28 18.41 -6.99
N LEU A 50 -6.88 17.99 -8.19
CA LEU A 50 -7.10 18.74 -9.44
C LEU A 50 -8.55 18.71 -9.91
N LEU A 51 -9.21 17.55 -9.79
CA LEU A 51 -10.61 17.36 -10.22
C LEU A 51 -11.62 18.00 -9.27
N HIS A 52 -11.28 18.13 -7.99
CA HIS A 52 -12.15 18.69 -6.96
C HIS A 52 -11.55 19.97 -6.34
N PRO A 53 -11.35 21.04 -7.13
CA PRO A 53 -10.63 22.23 -6.70
C PRO A 53 -11.35 23.02 -5.59
N ASN A 54 -12.61 22.69 -5.28
CA ASN A 54 -13.41 23.35 -4.25
C ASN A 54 -13.63 22.47 -3.01
N ASP A 55 -13.11 21.23 -2.99
CA ASP A 55 -13.24 20.36 -1.82
C ASP A 55 -12.22 20.77 -0.74
N LEU A 56 -12.75 21.30 0.37
CA LEU A 56 -11.95 21.78 1.50
C LEU A 56 -11.18 20.66 2.21
N LYS A 57 -11.64 19.40 2.15
CA LYS A 57 -10.93 18.28 2.77
C LYS A 57 -9.69 17.91 1.96
N LEU A 58 -9.78 17.96 0.63
CA LEU A 58 -8.63 17.76 -0.26
C LEU A 58 -7.66 18.95 -0.21
N ARG A 59 -8.18 20.17 -0.12
CA ARG A 59 -7.38 21.41 -0.09
C ARG A 59 -6.97 21.91 1.28
N GLY A 60 -7.38 21.25 2.35
CA GLY A 60 -7.13 21.70 3.73
C GLY A 60 -5.64 21.86 4.07
N GLY A 61 -4.74 21.28 3.27
CA GLY A 61 -3.30 21.45 3.36
C GLY A 61 -2.62 21.73 2.00
N SER A 62 -1.37 22.17 2.09
CA SER A 62 -0.41 22.29 1.00
C SER A 62 -0.06 20.93 0.37
N LYS A 63 0.46 20.93 -0.86
CA LYS A 63 0.95 19.71 -1.53
C LYS A 63 2.00 18.96 -0.70
N ILE A 64 2.81 19.69 0.07
CA ILE A 64 3.81 19.10 0.98
C ILE A 64 3.14 18.37 2.15
N GLU A 65 2.06 18.93 2.72
CA GLU A 65 1.32 18.28 3.80
C GLU A 65 0.64 17.00 3.32
N ARG A 66 0.05 17.01 2.12
CA ARG A 66 -0.52 15.80 1.50
C ARG A 66 0.55 14.74 1.25
N LEU A 67 1.72 15.15 0.76
CA LEU A 67 2.85 14.25 0.56
C LEU A 67 3.31 13.61 1.88
N ARG A 68 3.34 14.38 2.97
CA ARG A 68 3.65 13.86 4.31
C ARG A 68 2.60 12.87 4.78
N MET A 69 1.31 13.12 4.56
CA MET A 69 0.25 12.16 4.89
C MET A 69 0.49 10.83 4.16
N ILE A 70 0.85 10.88 2.87
CA ILE A 70 1.20 9.70 2.09
C ILE A 70 2.40 9.00 2.72
N CYS A 71 3.53 9.67 2.92
CA CYS A 71 4.73 9.02 3.48
C CYS A 71 4.52 8.46 4.89
N ASN A 72 3.67 9.10 5.71
CA ASN A 72 3.31 8.63 7.06
C ASN A 72 2.66 7.25 7.06
N ILE A 73 1.97 6.85 5.99
CA ILE A 73 1.41 5.48 5.83
C ILE A 73 2.51 4.41 5.99
N TRP A 74 3.76 4.77 5.68
CA TRP A 74 4.92 3.88 5.75
C TRP A 74 5.94 4.26 6.82
N ASP A 75 5.60 5.17 7.73
CA ASP A 75 6.52 5.70 8.75
C ASP A 75 7.84 6.22 8.15
N SER A 76 7.73 6.85 6.97
CA SER A 76 8.89 7.28 6.22
C SER A 76 8.83 8.77 5.92
N ASP A 77 10.00 9.38 5.79
CA ASP A 77 10.16 10.71 5.19
C ASP A 77 10.38 10.64 3.67
N SER A 78 10.45 9.42 3.10
CA SER A 78 10.80 9.17 1.70
C SER A 78 9.81 8.24 1.01
N PHE A 79 9.70 8.38 -0.30
CA PHE A 79 8.94 7.46 -1.16
C PHE A 79 9.61 6.09 -1.30
N ILE A 80 10.92 6.01 -1.12
CA ILE A 80 11.67 4.78 -1.37
C ILE A 80 11.47 3.84 -0.17
N PRO A 81 10.95 2.60 -0.37
CA PRO A 81 10.86 1.62 0.69
C PRO A 81 12.28 1.25 1.16
N THR A 82 12.56 1.48 2.43
CA THR A 82 13.84 1.09 3.06
C THR A 82 13.70 -0.15 3.93
N THR A 83 12.49 -0.43 4.40
CA THR A 83 12.14 -1.56 5.27
C THR A 83 10.76 -2.09 4.94
N ALA A 84 10.44 -3.28 5.45
CA ALA A 84 9.09 -3.81 5.41
C ALA A 84 8.09 -2.82 6.02
N SER A 85 6.97 -2.59 5.34
CA SER A 85 5.89 -1.75 5.84
C SER A 85 5.06 -2.52 6.87
N SER A 86 4.79 -1.92 8.02
CA SER A 86 3.83 -2.50 8.96
C SER A 86 2.39 -2.43 8.46
N LEU A 87 2.09 -1.70 7.38
CA LEU A 87 0.77 -1.67 6.73
C LEU A 87 0.29 -3.06 6.29
N THR A 88 1.21 -3.94 5.90
CA THR A 88 0.90 -5.32 5.46
C THR A 88 1.37 -6.37 6.45
N SER A 89 1.65 -5.99 7.70
CA SER A 89 2.07 -6.95 8.74
C SER A 89 0.95 -7.95 9.00
N PRO A 90 1.25 -9.26 9.18
CA PRO A 90 0.24 -10.22 9.63
C PRO A 90 -0.28 -9.89 11.03
N GLU A 91 0.54 -9.25 11.88
CA GLU A 91 0.17 -8.82 13.23
C GLU A 91 -0.68 -7.55 13.18
N TRP A 92 -1.94 -7.64 13.59
CA TRP A 92 -2.89 -6.55 13.47
C TRP A 92 -2.50 -5.32 14.29
N LEU A 93 -1.91 -5.51 15.47
CA LEU A 93 -1.44 -4.41 16.32
C LEU A 93 -0.37 -3.56 15.63
N GLN A 94 0.45 -4.18 14.77
CA GLN A 94 1.47 -3.44 14.00
C GLN A 94 0.86 -2.64 12.85
N ARG A 95 -0.32 -3.05 12.36
CA ARG A 95 -1.04 -2.36 11.27
C ARG A 95 -1.80 -1.13 11.76
N VAL A 96 -2.22 -1.08 13.03
CA VAL A 96 -3.13 -0.04 13.56
C VAL A 96 -2.73 1.38 13.15
N ASP A 97 -1.48 1.78 13.44
CA ASP A 97 -1.02 3.14 13.16
C ASP A 97 -1.00 3.44 11.66
N ARG A 98 -0.59 2.46 10.84
CA ARG A 98 -0.42 2.67 9.39
C ARG A 98 -1.75 2.64 8.64
N VAL A 99 -2.68 1.78 9.06
CA VAL A 99 -4.05 1.79 8.54
C VAL A 99 -4.78 3.07 8.99
N THR A 100 -4.48 3.59 10.18
CA THR A 100 -4.99 4.89 10.64
C THR A 100 -4.46 6.05 9.79
N ALA A 101 -3.15 6.10 9.54
CA ALA A 101 -2.57 7.08 8.62
C ALA A 101 -3.16 6.97 7.20
N PHE A 102 -3.40 5.75 6.72
CA PHE A 102 -4.05 5.52 5.44
C PHE A 102 -5.51 6.00 5.42
N TYR A 103 -6.26 5.72 6.49
CA TYR A 103 -7.60 6.26 6.70
C TYR A 103 -7.60 7.80 6.70
N GLU A 104 -6.65 8.44 7.37
CA GLU A 104 -6.57 9.90 7.42
C GLU A 104 -6.46 10.50 6.01
N LEU A 105 -5.67 9.90 5.12
CA LEU A 105 -5.63 10.30 3.71
C LEU A 105 -6.95 10.02 2.99
N VAL A 106 -7.41 8.77 3.01
CA VAL A 106 -8.60 8.30 2.27
C VAL A 106 -9.86 9.05 2.69
N SER A 107 -10.01 9.38 3.98
CA SER A 107 -11.17 10.10 4.51
C SER A 107 -11.29 11.54 4.00
N THR A 108 -10.22 12.10 3.42
CA THR A 108 -10.25 13.40 2.75
C THR A 108 -10.82 13.33 1.34
N TRP A 109 -10.92 12.14 0.76
CA TRP A 109 -11.32 11.98 -0.64
C TRP A 109 -12.84 12.13 -0.82
N PRO A 110 -13.29 12.44 -2.05
CA PRO A 110 -14.70 12.62 -2.34
C PRO A 110 -15.49 11.35 -2.00
N ARG A 111 -16.59 11.52 -1.27
CA ARG A 111 -17.52 10.44 -0.88
C ARG A 111 -16.95 9.34 0.03
N ALA A 112 -15.69 9.44 0.47
CA ALA A 112 -15.10 8.45 1.37
C ALA A 112 -15.87 8.31 2.69
N SER A 113 -16.40 9.42 3.22
CA SER A 113 -17.22 9.43 4.44
C SER A 113 -18.57 8.70 4.31
N GLU A 114 -19.01 8.36 3.10
CA GLU A 114 -20.18 7.50 2.88
C GLU A 114 -19.84 6.01 3.12
N ILE A 115 -18.55 5.66 3.13
CA ILE A 115 -18.06 4.27 3.14
C ILE A 115 -17.31 3.94 4.44
N VAL A 116 -16.44 4.84 4.89
CA VAL A 116 -15.58 4.64 6.06
C VAL A 116 -15.90 5.65 7.15
N SER A 117 -16.03 5.16 8.37
CA SER A 117 -16.20 5.96 9.59
C SER A 117 -14.87 6.14 10.31
N PRO A 118 -14.72 7.19 11.13
CA PRO A 118 -13.56 7.35 12.00
C PRO A 118 -13.29 6.11 12.84
N PRO A 119 -12.02 5.75 13.07
CA PRO A 119 -11.69 4.66 13.99
C PRO A 119 -12.17 5.00 15.41
N PRO A 120 -12.51 3.99 16.22
CA PRO A 120 -12.70 4.19 17.65
C PRO A 120 -11.36 4.61 18.31
N ALA A 121 -11.43 5.16 19.53
CA ALA A 121 -10.23 5.53 20.28
C ALA A 121 -9.36 4.30 20.63
N GLN A 122 -10.01 3.15 20.83
CA GLN A 122 -9.41 1.85 21.09
C GLN A 122 -10.28 0.77 20.45
N PHE A 123 -9.66 -0.30 19.96
CA PHE A 123 -10.36 -1.46 19.42
C PHE A 123 -10.62 -2.47 20.56
N ASP A 124 -11.64 -2.21 21.38
CA ASP A 124 -12.01 -3.03 22.54
C ASP A 124 -12.48 -4.43 22.14
N GLY A 125 -13.01 -4.59 20.92
CA GLY A 125 -13.32 -5.87 20.29
C GLY A 125 -12.10 -6.61 19.73
N GLY A 126 -10.90 -6.06 19.91
CA GLY A 126 -9.64 -6.66 19.49
C GLY A 126 -9.47 -6.74 17.97
N GLU A 127 -8.80 -7.79 17.51
CA GLU A 127 -8.45 -7.99 16.10
C GLU A 127 -9.67 -7.97 15.17
N GLU A 128 -10.78 -8.60 15.57
CA GLU A 128 -11.97 -8.69 14.71
C GLU A 128 -12.57 -7.32 14.41
N GLU A 129 -12.64 -6.46 15.42
CA GLU A 129 -13.13 -5.08 15.28
C GLU A 129 -12.19 -4.26 14.38
N PHE A 130 -10.88 -4.35 14.63
CA PHE A 130 -9.88 -3.68 13.82
C PHE A 130 -9.94 -4.12 12.35
N VAL A 131 -9.93 -5.44 12.08
CA VAL A 131 -9.96 -5.98 10.72
C VAL A 131 -11.27 -5.62 10.02
N ALA A 132 -12.39 -5.57 10.73
CA ALA A 132 -13.65 -5.11 10.17
C ALA A 132 -13.59 -3.63 9.74
N TRP A 133 -13.00 -2.76 10.58
CA TRP A 133 -12.79 -1.36 10.25
C TRP A 133 -11.76 -1.17 9.13
N GLU A 134 -10.62 -1.84 9.18
CA GLU A 134 -9.57 -1.85 8.15
C GLU A 134 -10.16 -2.19 6.77
N LYS A 135 -11.03 -3.20 6.69
CA LYS A 135 -11.74 -3.54 5.44
C LYS A 135 -12.57 -2.38 4.89
N THR A 136 -13.14 -1.52 5.73
CA THR A 136 -13.89 -0.35 5.27
C THR A 136 -12.98 0.74 4.71
N VAL A 137 -11.78 0.92 5.28
CA VAL A 137 -10.75 1.84 4.75
C VAL A 137 -10.33 1.39 3.35
N TRP A 138 -9.96 0.11 3.20
CA TRP A 138 -9.58 -0.46 1.91
C TRP A 138 -10.72 -0.43 0.89
N ARG A 139 -11.97 -0.64 1.34
CA ARG A 139 -13.15 -0.52 0.47
C ARG A 139 -13.35 0.91 -0.02
N ALA A 140 -13.18 1.92 0.85
CA ALA A 140 -13.27 3.32 0.47
C ALA A 140 -12.20 3.69 -0.55
N TYR A 141 -10.96 3.24 -0.32
CA TYR A 141 -9.86 3.37 -1.28
C TYR A 141 -10.20 2.75 -2.64
N ALA A 142 -10.51 1.45 -2.65
CA ALA A 142 -10.76 0.70 -3.89
C ALA A 142 -11.97 1.23 -4.67
N ARG A 143 -13.03 1.63 -3.95
CA ARG A 143 -14.22 2.20 -4.58
C ARG A 143 -13.93 3.55 -5.22
N THR A 144 -13.27 4.45 -4.47
CA THR A 144 -12.91 5.77 -5.00
C THR A 144 -11.98 5.62 -6.19
N TYR A 145 -10.96 4.78 -6.08
CA TYR A 145 -10.05 4.51 -7.19
C TYR A 145 -10.78 3.99 -8.44
N GLY A 146 -11.60 2.95 -8.29
CA GLY A 146 -12.36 2.38 -9.40
C GLY A 146 -13.34 3.36 -10.05
N ASP A 147 -13.95 4.26 -9.28
CA ASP A 147 -14.88 5.28 -9.80
C ASP A 147 -14.17 6.32 -10.72
N TYR A 148 -12.86 6.56 -10.56
CA TYR A 148 -12.10 7.53 -11.35
C TYR A 148 -11.15 6.90 -12.39
N GLU A 149 -10.44 5.83 -12.01
CA GLU A 149 -9.42 5.18 -12.84
C GLU A 149 -9.98 4.05 -13.71
N LEU A 150 -11.22 3.61 -13.44
CA LEU A 150 -11.91 2.54 -14.18
C LEU A 150 -11.14 1.21 -14.24
N ARG A 151 -10.31 0.95 -13.24
CA ARG A 151 -9.50 -0.27 -13.07
C ARG A 151 -9.35 -0.64 -11.60
N GLU A 152 -8.79 -1.82 -11.35
CA GLU A 152 -8.47 -2.26 -9.99
C GLU A 152 -7.39 -1.38 -9.36
N ALA A 153 -7.61 -1.09 -8.07
CA ALA A 153 -6.68 -0.28 -7.30
C ALA A 153 -5.43 -1.10 -6.96
N PRO A 154 -4.22 -0.53 -7.12
CA PRO A 154 -3.01 -1.18 -6.68
C PRO A 154 -3.06 -1.40 -5.16
N VAL A 155 -2.47 -2.50 -4.71
CA VAL A 155 -2.40 -2.85 -3.29
C VAL A 155 -0.97 -3.23 -2.92
N PRO A 156 -0.51 -2.90 -1.70
CA PRO A 156 0.80 -3.33 -1.24
C PRO A 156 0.81 -4.85 -1.03
N LEU A 157 1.99 -5.46 -1.15
CA LEU A 157 2.19 -6.87 -0.87
C LEU A 157 2.79 -7.06 0.51
N GLN A 158 2.43 -8.16 1.17
CA GLN A 158 3.12 -8.58 2.38
C GLN A 158 4.61 -8.81 2.09
N TYR A 159 5.47 -8.27 2.95
CA TYR A 159 6.91 -8.50 2.84
C TYR A 159 7.21 -10.01 2.95
N PRO A 160 8.01 -10.58 2.06
CA PRO A 160 8.36 -12.00 2.10
C PRO A 160 9.34 -12.25 3.26
N TYR A 161 8.80 -12.46 4.47
CA TYR A 161 9.57 -12.96 5.61
C TYR A 161 9.87 -14.45 5.42
N ASN A 162 11.07 -14.89 5.83
CA ASN A 162 11.36 -16.32 5.90
C ASN A 162 10.55 -16.96 7.03
N GLU A 163 9.72 -17.95 6.75
CA GLU A 163 9.14 -18.83 7.79
C GLU A 163 10.21 -19.73 8.45
N ASP A 164 11.43 -19.80 7.90
CA ASP A 164 12.49 -20.72 8.33
C ASP A 164 13.53 -20.15 9.34
N VAL A 165 13.31 -18.98 9.94
CA VAL A 165 14.29 -18.38 10.89
C VAL A 165 13.81 -18.43 12.35
N VAL A 166 12.62 -18.97 12.63
CA VAL A 166 12.13 -19.16 13.99
C VAL A 166 11.94 -20.65 14.29
N MET A 167 13.03 -21.43 14.19
CA MET A 167 13.26 -22.66 14.96
C MET A 167 14.76 -23.00 14.91
N SER A 168 15.55 -22.31 15.74
CA SER A 168 16.90 -22.74 16.14
C SER A 168 17.15 -22.38 17.59
#